data_AF-A0A2T0XCC4-F1
#
_entry.id   AF-A0A2T0XCC4-F1
#
_cell.length_a   1.000
_cell.length_b   1.000
_cell.length_c   1.000
_cell.angle_alpha   90.00
_cell.angle_beta   90.00
_cell.angle_gamma   90.00
#
_symmetry.space_group_name_H-M   'P 1'
#
loop_
_entity.id
_entity.type
_entity.pdbx_description
1 polymer ?
#
loop_
_entity_poly.entity_id
_entity_poly.type
_entity_poly.pdbx_seq_one_letter_code
_entity_poly.pdbx_strand_id
1 'polypeptide(L)'
;MSISDIRKIFQLERVFVYGDFFVLHPGHVRFLKFAASCGDKLYVGINNSQPNPNFPSPKERLETLRSLNLEAEIFIIETSVKEVLEDLRPDTLVKGKEHKAQHNEEVEWLSAWGGKLLFASGESTYSSDELLPAKPKDLHTYWVKPQEFMSRHRCDTPQLEEIIHNFQSKHIIVIGDLIIDEYVNCNALGMSREDPTLVVSPQDSKKFLGGAGIVASHAHSLGATVNFISVTGDDNTAQFAEDLLNSYGVKSTLFIDPSRPTTLKQRYRVSDKTMLRVSHLRQHEIDQEIVDKIEASLRDLIPQADALIFADFNYGCLPQSLVIKLIELAQQHRLIIGADCQSSSQIGDISRYVGATFVTPTEHEARLALRDSQSGLAHIGNQLLDKTNASNAFITLGSAGVLVVCRDADKQSGLKADLLPALNTVPVDTSGAGDSLLVTSTLAMASKASAFQAAYLGSLCAAIQVSRVGNIPIKLSELKQVLQ
;
A
#
# COMPACT_ATOMS: atom_id res chain seq x y z
N MET A 1 -37.65 7.67 40.80
CA MET A 1 -37.25 8.34 39.54
C MET A 1 -38.00 7.68 38.41
N SER A 2 -38.76 8.46 37.64
CA SER A 2 -39.34 7.97 36.39
C SER A 2 -38.23 7.69 35.38
N ILE A 3 -38.48 6.84 34.37
CA ILE A 3 -37.55 6.65 33.22
C ILE A 3 -37.24 7.99 32.55
N SER A 4 -38.19 8.93 32.57
CA SER A 4 -38.04 10.32 32.14
C SER A 4 -37.06 11.14 32.99
N ASP A 5 -36.87 10.82 34.27
CA ASP A 5 -35.90 11.51 35.16
C ASP A 5 -34.48 10.98 34.96
N ILE A 6 -34.33 9.69 34.66
CA ILE A 6 -33.03 9.09 34.30
C ILE A 6 -32.55 9.61 32.92
N ARG A 7 -33.48 9.82 31.97
CA ARG A 7 -33.20 10.43 30.65
C ARG A 7 -32.61 11.84 30.71
N LYS A 8 -32.81 12.58 31.81
CA LYS A 8 -32.24 13.93 31.99
C LYS A 8 -30.83 13.94 32.59
N ILE A 9 -30.39 12.84 33.19
CA ILE A 9 -29.14 12.79 33.97
C ILE A 9 -27.95 12.33 33.10
N PHE A 10 -28.20 11.55 32.04
CA PHE A 10 -27.20 11.15 31.05
C PHE A 10 -27.76 11.42 29.64
N GLN A 11 -27.56 12.63 29.10
CA GLN A 11 -27.84 12.90 27.69
C GLN A 11 -26.74 12.25 26.85
N LEU A 12 -26.92 10.99 26.48
CA LEU A 12 -26.06 10.33 25.50
C LEU A 12 -26.40 10.89 24.12
N GLU A 13 -25.41 11.44 23.43
CA GLU A 13 -25.55 11.98 22.07
C GLU A 13 -25.69 10.82 21.09
N ARG A 14 -26.88 10.66 20.49
CA ARG A 14 -27.20 9.54 19.59
C ARG A 14 -26.87 9.93 18.15
N VAL A 15 -26.00 9.13 17.54
CA VAL A 15 -25.64 9.27 16.14
C VAL A 15 -26.32 8.20 15.32
N PHE A 16 -26.92 8.58 14.20
CA PHE A 16 -27.51 7.66 13.25
C PHE A 16 -26.83 7.75 11.90
N VAL A 17 -26.65 6.59 11.28
CA VAL A 17 -26.17 6.40 9.91
C VAL A 17 -27.07 5.36 9.26
N TYR A 18 -27.42 5.55 7.99
CA TYR A 18 -28.06 4.50 7.21
C TYR A 18 -27.60 4.51 5.75
N GLY A 19 -27.76 3.36 5.09
CA GLY A 19 -27.38 3.20 3.70
C GLY A 19 -27.55 1.77 3.19
N ASP A 20 -27.21 1.56 1.92
CA ASP A 20 -27.33 0.24 1.30
C ASP A 20 -26.14 -0.68 1.59
N PHE A 21 -24.93 -0.18 1.82
CA PHE A 21 -23.76 -1.01 2.16
C PHE A 21 -23.55 -2.25 1.25
N PHE A 22 -23.85 -2.13 -0.05
CA PHE A 22 -23.74 -3.24 -1.02
C PHE A 22 -22.33 -3.81 -1.11
N VAL A 23 -21.31 -2.97 -0.91
CA VAL A 23 -19.90 -3.37 -0.80
C VAL A 23 -19.27 -2.56 0.32
N LEU A 24 -18.79 -3.24 1.35
CA LEU A 24 -18.03 -2.59 2.42
C LEU A 24 -16.58 -2.36 1.96
N HIS A 25 -16.10 -1.15 2.21
CA HIS A 25 -14.75 -0.73 1.90
C HIS A 25 -14.21 0.16 3.02
N PRO A 26 -12.88 0.39 3.14
CA PRO A 26 -12.31 1.18 4.24
C PRO A 26 -12.90 2.59 4.37
N GLY A 27 -13.35 3.21 3.28
CA GLY A 27 -14.13 4.45 3.34
C GLY A 27 -15.39 4.35 4.20
N HIS A 28 -16.18 3.26 4.11
CA HIS A 28 -17.31 3.00 5.00
C HIS A 28 -16.86 2.79 6.45
N VAL A 29 -15.74 2.10 6.68
CA VAL A 29 -15.19 1.92 8.03
C VAL A 29 -14.75 3.25 8.64
N ARG A 30 -14.04 4.09 7.88
CA ARG A 30 -13.64 5.44 8.31
C ARG A 30 -14.83 6.35 8.53
N PHE A 31 -15.83 6.27 7.65
CA PHE A 31 -17.09 7.00 7.77
C PHE A 31 -17.87 6.59 9.03
N LEU A 32 -17.98 5.29 9.32
CA LEU A 32 -18.64 4.77 10.51
C LEU A 32 -17.83 5.09 11.79
N LYS A 33 -16.50 5.03 11.75
CA LYS A 33 -15.63 5.49 12.85
C LYS A 33 -15.79 7.00 13.10
N PHE A 34 -15.86 7.81 12.04
CA PHE A 34 -16.15 9.23 12.15
C PHE A 34 -17.54 9.47 12.78
N ALA A 35 -18.56 8.77 12.28
CA ALA A 35 -19.90 8.88 12.86
C ALA A 35 -19.92 8.47 14.34
N ALA A 36 -19.21 7.40 14.71
CA ALA A 36 -19.05 7.00 16.11
C ALA A 36 -18.38 8.10 16.97
N SER A 37 -17.47 8.90 16.40
CA SER A 37 -16.83 10.02 17.12
C SER A 37 -17.73 11.24 17.31
N CYS A 38 -18.89 11.29 16.64
CA CYS A 38 -19.82 12.43 16.72
C CYS A 38 -20.83 12.33 17.88
N GLY A 39 -20.73 11.31 18.75
CA GLY A 39 -21.61 11.17 19.91
C GLY A 39 -21.30 9.91 20.71
N ASP A 40 -22.11 9.62 21.72
CA ASP A 40 -21.87 8.55 22.68
C ASP A 40 -22.42 7.18 22.24
N LYS A 41 -23.41 7.16 21.34
CA LYS A 41 -24.01 5.91 20.86
C LYS A 41 -24.31 5.96 19.37
N LEU A 42 -23.71 5.04 18.61
CA LEU A 42 -23.91 4.90 17.16
C LEU A 42 -24.98 3.86 16.83
N TYR A 43 -25.88 4.23 15.92
CA TYR A 43 -26.89 3.38 15.32
C TYR A 43 -26.65 3.30 13.81
N VAL A 44 -26.64 2.09 13.26
CA VAL A 44 -26.39 1.84 11.83
C VAL A 44 -27.56 1.06 11.23
N GLY A 45 -28.33 1.73 10.37
CA GLY A 45 -29.47 1.15 9.66
C GLY A 45 -29.11 0.68 8.25
N ILE A 46 -29.48 -0.54 7.91
CA ILE A 46 -29.24 -1.13 6.58
C ILE A 46 -30.54 -1.10 5.79
N ASN A 47 -30.54 -0.48 4.61
CA ASN A 47 -31.71 -0.44 3.73
C ASN A 47 -32.09 -1.87 3.29
N ASN A 48 -33.38 -2.19 3.35
CA ASN A 48 -33.93 -3.48 2.91
C ASN A 48 -34.14 -3.53 1.38
N SER A 49 -33.08 -3.25 0.63
CA SER A 49 -33.02 -3.26 -0.84
C SER A 49 -32.15 -4.42 -1.33
N GLN A 50 -32.53 -5.11 -2.41
CA GLN A 50 -31.65 -6.03 -3.13
C GLN A 50 -31.85 -5.84 -4.64
N PRO A 51 -31.01 -5.02 -5.31
CA PRO A 51 -31.22 -4.64 -6.70
C PRO A 51 -31.18 -5.82 -7.68
N ASN A 52 -30.35 -6.82 -7.41
CA ASN A 52 -30.27 -8.08 -8.15
C ASN A 52 -29.60 -9.19 -7.29
N PRO A 53 -29.63 -10.47 -7.72
CA PRO A 53 -29.06 -11.59 -6.97
C PRO A 53 -27.54 -11.57 -6.77
N ASN A 54 -26.79 -10.74 -7.52
CA ASN A 54 -25.33 -10.63 -7.39
C ASN A 54 -24.91 -9.65 -6.27
N PHE A 55 -25.85 -8.91 -5.68
CA PHE A 55 -25.60 -8.07 -4.50
C PHE A 55 -25.94 -8.83 -3.22
N PRO A 56 -25.16 -8.61 -2.13
CA PRO A 56 -25.40 -9.26 -0.86
C PRO A 56 -26.77 -8.88 -0.29
N SER A 57 -27.47 -9.88 0.22
CA SER A 57 -28.74 -9.75 0.91
C SER A 57 -28.62 -8.83 2.14
N PRO A 58 -29.73 -8.23 2.61
CA PRO A 58 -29.73 -7.42 3.83
C PRO A 58 -29.12 -8.13 5.05
N LYS A 59 -29.28 -9.47 5.15
CA LYS A 59 -28.69 -10.29 6.21
C LYS A 59 -27.18 -10.41 6.08
N GLU A 60 -26.66 -10.70 4.89
CA GLU A 60 -25.21 -10.77 4.65
C GLU A 60 -24.52 -9.43 4.92
N ARG A 61 -25.17 -8.31 4.54
CA ARG A 61 -24.68 -6.96 4.85
C ARG A 61 -24.65 -6.67 6.36
N LEU A 62 -25.67 -7.11 7.10
CA LEU A 62 -25.73 -7.00 8.56
C LEU A 62 -24.59 -7.76 9.23
N GLU A 63 -24.34 -9.00 8.81
CA GLU A 63 -23.25 -9.81 9.33
C GLU A 63 -21.88 -9.20 9.03
N THR A 64 -21.70 -8.68 7.81
CA THR A 64 -20.45 -8.04 7.41
C THR A 64 -20.19 -6.75 8.18
N LEU A 65 -21.22 -5.95 8.49
CA LEU A 65 -21.07 -4.77 9.33
C LEU A 65 -20.74 -5.13 10.79
N ARG A 66 -21.30 -6.22 11.31
CA ARG A 66 -21.01 -6.70 12.68
C ARG A 66 -19.59 -7.22 12.84
N SER A 67 -18.95 -7.75 11.79
CA SER A 67 -17.56 -8.21 11.85
C SER A 67 -16.53 -7.08 12.01
N LEU A 68 -16.94 -5.83 11.79
CA LEU A 68 -16.08 -4.65 11.97
C LEU A 68 -15.79 -4.30 13.45
N ASN A 69 -16.40 -5.01 14.40
CA ASN A 69 -16.24 -4.77 15.85
C ASN A 69 -16.42 -3.29 16.26
N LEU A 70 -17.37 -2.60 15.63
CA LEU A 70 -17.75 -1.25 16.01
C LEU A 70 -18.68 -1.30 17.22
N GLU A 71 -18.51 -0.39 18.17
CA GLU A 71 -19.48 -0.18 19.27
C GLU A 71 -20.74 0.52 18.75
N ALA A 72 -21.52 -0.21 17.95
CA ALA A 72 -22.71 0.31 17.27
C ALA A 72 -23.87 -0.68 17.30
N GLU A 73 -25.09 -0.15 17.36
CA GLU A 73 -26.32 -0.93 17.24
C GLU A 73 -26.70 -1.03 15.75
N ILE A 74 -26.51 -2.22 15.16
CA ILE A 74 -26.66 -2.45 13.72
C ILE A 74 -27.92 -3.28 13.46
N PHE A 75 -28.81 -2.77 12.59
CA PHE A 75 -30.09 -3.39 12.26
C PHE A 75 -30.52 -3.17 10.81
N ILE A 76 -31.45 -3.99 10.33
CA ILE A 76 -32.08 -3.83 9.01
C ILE A 76 -33.30 -2.93 9.18
N ILE A 77 -33.46 -1.94 8.30
CA ILE A 77 -34.61 -1.04 8.28
C ILE A 77 -35.78 -1.76 7.63
N GLU A 78 -36.74 -2.21 8.44
CA GLU A 78 -37.97 -2.90 7.95
C GLU A 78 -39.11 -1.92 7.61
N THR A 79 -39.05 -0.69 8.14
CA THR A 79 -40.04 0.39 7.96
C THR A 79 -39.48 1.54 7.10
N SER A 80 -40.13 2.71 7.11
CA SER A 80 -39.56 3.89 6.45
C SER A 80 -38.43 4.51 7.27
N VAL A 81 -37.44 5.13 6.60
CA VAL A 81 -36.35 5.88 7.27
C VAL A 81 -36.90 6.96 8.20
N LYS A 82 -38.03 7.57 7.81
CA LYS A 82 -38.72 8.59 8.60
C LYS A 82 -39.22 8.04 9.94
N GLU A 83 -39.86 6.87 9.95
CA GLU A 83 -40.32 6.23 11.19
C GLU A 83 -39.14 5.88 12.11
N VAL A 84 -38.04 5.36 11.54
CA VAL A 84 -36.81 5.08 12.31
C VAL A 84 -36.25 6.37 12.93
N LEU A 85 -36.25 7.48 12.20
CA LEU A 85 -35.81 8.78 12.73
C LEU A 85 -36.73 9.32 13.82
N GLU A 86 -38.05 9.17 13.71
CA GLU A 86 -39.03 9.62 14.71
C GLU A 86 -38.97 8.79 16.01
N ASP A 87 -38.65 7.50 15.91
CA ASP A 87 -38.47 6.59 17.03
C ASP A 87 -37.11 6.78 17.70
N LEU A 88 -36.04 6.80 16.90
CA LEU A 88 -34.66 6.90 17.38
C LEU A 88 -34.33 8.31 17.88
N ARG A 89 -34.95 9.35 17.29
CA ARG A 89 -34.69 10.78 17.52
C ARG A 89 -33.20 11.09 17.69
N PRO A 90 -32.33 10.79 16.70
CA PRO A 90 -30.90 11.01 16.83
C PRO A 90 -30.59 12.50 16.94
N ASP A 91 -29.56 12.81 17.72
CA ASP A 91 -29.02 14.16 17.87
C ASP A 91 -28.21 14.56 16.63
N THR A 92 -27.58 13.58 15.99
CA THR A 92 -26.83 13.74 14.73
C THR A 92 -27.16 12.62 13.73
N LEU A 93 -27.55 12.98 12.51
CA LEU A 93 -27.58 12.09 11.34
C LEU A 93 -26.32 12.37 10.51
N VAL A 94 -25.55 11.34 10.16
CA VAL A 94 -24.34 11.49 9.31
C VAL A 94 -24.60 10.84 7.94
N LYS A 95 -24.40 11.60 6.87
CA LYS A 95 -24.46 11.13 5.46
C LYS A 95 -23.11 11.30 4.77
N GLY A 96 -22.88 10.52 3.72
CA GLY A 96 -21.70 10.68 2.87
C GLY A 96 -21.66 12.05 2.19
N LYS A 97 -20.47 12.66 2.02
CA LYS A 97 -20.32 14.00 1.40
C LYS A 97 -20.90 14.09 -0.01
N GLU A 98 -20.96 12.98 -0.74
CA GLU A 98 -21.58 12.85 -2.05
C GLU A 98 -23.08 13.21 -2.06
N HIS A 99 -23.76 13.09 -0.91
CA HIS A 99 -25.17 13.46 -0.76
C HIS A 99 -25.39 14.94 -0.40
N LYS A 100 -24.32 15.72 -0.18
CA LYS A 100 -24.41 17.12 0.26
C LYS A 100 -25.09 18.03 -0.77
N ALA A 101 -24.90 17.73 -2.06
CA ALA A 101 -25.48 18.51 -3.16
C ALA A 101 -26.91 18.07 -3.53
N GLN A 102 -27.43 17.01 -2.90
CA GLN A 102 -28.77 16.47 -3.16
C GLN A 102 -29.82 17.15 -2.26
N HIS A 103 -31.09 16.99 -2.59
CA HIS A 103 -32.18 17.37 -1.68
C HIS A 103 -32.24 16.37 -0.51
N ASN A 104 -32.32 16.87 0.72
CA ASN A 104 -32.27 16.07 1.95
C ASN A 104 -33.51 16.37 2.80
N GLU A 105 -34.57 15.57 2.66
CA GLU A 105 -35.83 15.68 3.41
C GLU A 105 -35.62 15.47 4.93
N GLU A 106 -34.54 14.79 5.31
CA GLU A 106 -34.21 14.46 6.69
C GLU A 106 -33.91 15.71 7.53
N VAL A 107 -33.52 16.82 6.89
CA VAL A 107 -33.29 18.11 7.57
C VAL A 107 -34.58 18.63 8.23
N GLU A 108 -35.72 18.51 7.54
CA GLU A 108 -37.01 18.93 8.07
C GLU A 108 -37.44 18.03 9.24
N TRP A 109 -37.21 16.72 9.12
CA TRP A 109 -37.56 15.76 10.17
C TRP A 109 -36.72 15.97 11.43
N LEU A 110 -35.39 16.08 11.28
CA LEU A 110 -34.47 16.32 12.40
C LEU A 110 -34.75 17.62 13.16
N SER A 111 -35.20 18.66 12.44
CA SER A 111 -35.54 19.96 13.03
C SER A 111 -36.66 19.87 14.07
N ALA A 112 -37.55 18.87 13.99
CA ALA A 112 -38.66 18.69 14.92
C ALA A 112 -38.21 18.38 16.36
N TRP A 113 -36.98 17.90 16.56
CA TRP A 113 -36.38 17.65 17.88
C TRP A 113 -34.98 18.26 18.07
N GLY A 114 -34.54 19.10 17.13
CA GLY A 114 -33.24 19.81 17.21
C GLY A 114 -32.03 18.98 16.78
N GLY A 115 -32.23 17.88 16.05
CA GLY A 115 -31.15 17.08 15.49
C GLY A 115 -30.42 17.78 14.34
N LYS A 116 -29.20 17.35 14.04
CA LYS A 116 -28.34 17.94 13.00
C LYS A 116 -28.02 16.94 11.90
N LEU A 117 -27.89 17.42 10.67
CA LEU A 117 -27.37 16.64 9.54
C LEU A 117 -25.91 17.01 9.27
N LEU A 118 -25.01 16.03 9.33
CA LEU A 118 -23.60 16.17 9.01
C LEU A 118 -23.24 15.40 7.74
N PHE A 119 -22.25 15.92 7.00
CA PHE A 119 -21.73 15.29 5.79
C PHE A 119 -20.24 15.00 5.95
N ALA A 120 -19.83 13.74 5.80
CA ALA A 120 -18.44 13.32 5.98
C ALA A 120 -17.99 12.30 4.93
N SER A 121 -16.70 12.30 4.60
CA SER A 121 -16.06 11.36 3.67
C SER A 121 -15.09 10.40 4.38
N GLY A 122 -15.01 10.45 5.72
CA GLY A 122 -14.04 9.67 6.50
C GLY A 122 -12.59 10.07 6.22
N GLU A 123 -12.28 11.38 6.28
CA GLU A 123 -10.94 11.91 6.01
C GLU A 123 -9.86 11.24 6.88
N SER A 124 -8.67 11.04 6.30
CA SER A 124 -7.54 10.40 6.95
C SER A 124 -6.94 11.30 8.04
N THR A 125 -7.44 11.19 9.26
CA THR A 125 -6.62 11.53 10.42
C THR A 125 -5.74 10.32 10.71
N TYR A 126 -4.45 10.44 10.38
CA TYR A 126 -3.44 9.51 10.88
C TYR A 126 -3.36 9.71 12.40
N SER A 127 -4.20 9.00 13.15
CA SER A 127 -4.06 8.95 14.60
C SER A 127 -2.85 8.08 14.92
N SER A 128 -1.85 8.70 15.53
CA SER A 128 -0.63 8.08 16.04
C SER A 128 -0.85 7.05 17.15
N ASP A 129 -2.10 6.83 17.57
CA ASP A 129 -2.48 5.94 18.68
C ASP A 129 -2.68 4.46 18.28
N GLU A 130 -2.71 4.12 16.98
CA GLU A 130 -2.78 2.72 16.53
C GLU A 130 -1.44 1.96 16.62
N LEU A 131 -0.37 2.61 17.12
CA LEU A 131 0.94 1.98 17.31
C LEU A 131 1.09 1.49 18.75
N LEU A 132 0.81 0.19 18.96
CA LEU A 132 1.70 -0.82 19.57
C LEU A 132 0.91 -1.95 20.26
N PRO A 133 0.88 -3.15 19.69
CA PRO A 133 0.87 -4.37 20.49
C PRO A 133 2.29 -4.63 21.01
N ALA A 134 2.39 -5.23 22.21
CA ALA A 134 3.66 -5.64 22.79
C ALA A 134 4.41 -6.62 21.87
N LYS A 135 5.73 -6.44 21.73
CA LYS A 135 6.64 -7.29 20.94
C LYS A 135 6.61 -8.76 21.41
N PRO A 136 6.36 -9.75 20.53
CA PRO A 136 6.63 -11.15 20.86
C PRO A 136 7.72 -11.78 19.98
N LYS A 137 8.17 -12.95 20.43
CA LYS A 137 9.39 -13.65 19.99
C LYS A 137 9.19 -14.63 18.83
N ASP A 138 7.96 -14.88 18.39
CA ASP A 138 7.65 -15.91 17.39
C ASP A 138 6.93 -15.36 16.16
N LEU A 139 7.50 -15.64 14.99
CA LEU A 139 6.94 -15.32 13.66
C LEU A 139 5.49 -15.81 13.50
N HIS A 140 5.05 -16.84 14.21
CA HIS A 140 3.76 -17.52 13.97
C HIS A 140 2.51 -16.83 14.51
N THR A 141 2.63 -15.76 15.29
CA THR A 141 1.51 -15.35 16.17
C THR A 141 0.47 -14.43 15.49
N TYR A 142 0.72 -13.91 14.27
CA TYR A 142 -0.08 -12.80 13.71
C TYR A 142 -0.39 -12.86 12.22
N TRP A 143 -0.46 -14.06 11.64
CA TRP A 143 -0.81 -14.25 10.23
C TRP A 143 -2.31 -14.41 10.05
N VAL A 144 -2.89 -13.63 9.15
CA VAL A 144 -4.28 -13.80 8.72
C VAL A 144 -4.27 -14.46 7.34
N LYS A 145 -4.77 -15.70 7.25
CA LYS A 145 -5.01 -16.36 5.96
C LYS A 145 -6.39 -15.94 5.42
N PRO A 146 -6.48 -15.16 4.33
CA PRO A 146 -7.74 -14.63 3.84
C PRO A 146 -8.46 -15.68 3.00
N GLN A 147 -9.09 -16.66 3.66
CA GLN A 147 -9.69 -17.84 3.03
C GLN A 147 -10.66 -17.47 1.89
N GLU A 148 -11.48 -16.44 2.07
CA GLU A 148 -12.43 -16.02 1.05
C GLU A 148 -11.74 -15.46 -0.21
N PHE A 149 -10.73 -14.61 -0.04
CA PHE A 149 -9.94 -14.08 -1.16
C PHE A 149 -9.26 -15.24 -1.91
N MET A 150 -8.68 -16.18 -1.16
CA MET A 150 -8.02 -17.35 -1.75
C MET A 150 -9.00 -18.23 -2.53
N SER A 151 -10.21 -18.44 -2.00
CA SER A 151 -11.25 -19.21 -2.67
C SER A 151 -11.76 -18.52 -3.93
N ARG A 152 -11.98 -17.19 -3.91
CA ARG A 152 -12.46 -16.43 -5.08
C ARG A 152 -11.44 -16.44 -6.23
N HIS A 153 -10.16 -16.38 -5.90
CA HIS A 153 -9.07 -16.18 -6.87
C HIS A 153 -8.20 -17.40 -7.11
N ARG A 154 -8.65 -18.59 -6.67
CA ARG A 154 -7.92 -19.87 -6.85
C ARG A 154 -6.46 -19.73 -6.40
N CYS A 155 -6.27 -19.22 -5.19
CA CYS A 155 -4.96 -19.15 -4.55
C CYS A 155 -4.79 -20.39 -3.66
N ASP A 156 -4.89 -21.58 -4.24
CA ASP A 156 -4.67 -22.84 -3.54
C ASP A 156 -3.18 -23.10 -3.35
N THR A 157 -2.81 -23.67 -2.21
CA THR A 157 -1.42 -23.90 -1.82
C THR A 157 -0.60 -24.65 -2.88
N PRO A 158 -1.09 -25.75 -3.49
CA PRO A 158 -0.31 -26.47 -4.51
C PRO A 158 0.02 -25.61 -5.74
N GLN A 159 -0.95 -24.82 -6.24
CA GLN A 159 -0.72 -23.93 -7.36
C GLN A 159 0.28 -22.81 -7.01
N LEU A 160 0.17 -22.25 -5.80
CA LEU A 160 1.10 -21.22 -5.33
C LEU A 160 2.52 -21.79 -5.13
N GLU A 161 2.65 -23.02 -4.65
CA GLU A 161 3.94 -23.71 -4.55
C GLU A 161 4.59 -23.94 -5.91
N GLU A 162 3.81 -24.29 -6.94
CA GLU A 162 4.29 -24.40 -8.31
C GLU A 162 4.79 -23.06 -8.87
N ILE A 163 4.04 -21.98 -8.64
CA ILE A 163 4.44 -20.62 -9.02
C ILE A 163 5.77 -20.25 -8.36
N ILE A 164 5.89 -20.49 -7.05
CA ILE A 164 7.12 -20.21 -6.28
C ILE A 164 8.28 -21.07 -6.77
N HIS A 165 8.03 -22.35 -7.08
CA HIS A 165 9.06 -23.24 -7.62
C HIS A 165 9.63 -22.71 -8.95
N ASN A 166 8.78 -22.13 -9.79
CA ASN A 166 9.18 -21.60 -11.09
C ASN A 166 10.07 -20.34 -11.00
N PHE A 167 10.14 -19.66 -9.85
CA PHE A 167 11.01 -18.48 -9.66
C PHE A 167 12.47 -18.76 -10.00
N GLN A 168 12.96 -19.97 -9.72
CA GLN A 168 14.35 -20.35 -9.96
C GLN A 168 14.77 -20.35 -11.44
N SER A 169 13.79 -20.41 -12.35
CA SER A 169 14.01 -20.39 -13.80
C SER A 169 13.88 -18.98 -14.40
N LYS A 170 13.61 -17.97 -13.57
CA LYS A 170 13.31 -16.62 -14.05
C LYS A 170 14.54 -15.75 -14.10
N HIS A 171 14.68 -15.02 -15.20
CA HIS A 171 15.70 -14.00 -15.41
C HIS A 171 15.05 -12.61 -15.27
N ILE A 172 15.38 -11.90 -14.20
CA ILE A 172 14.80 -10.60 -13.87
C ILE A 172 15.83 -9.50 -14.05
N ILE A 173 15.41 -8.41 -14.69
CA ILE A 173 16.17 -7.18 -14.75
C ILE A 173 15.54 -6.19 -13.76
N VAL A 174 16.35 -5.62 -12.88
CA VAL A 174 15.93 -4.54 -11.97
C VAL A 174 16.70 -3.28 -12.31
N ILE A 175 15.99 -2.17 -12.54
CA ILE A 175 16.60 -0.85 -12.73
C ILE A 175 15.92 0.18 -11.83
N GLY A 176 16.73 1.05 -11.23
CA GLY A 176 16.21 2.15 -10.40
C GLY A 176 17.26 2.75 -9.50
N ASP A 177 16.83 3.60 -8.57
CA ASP A 177 17.73 4.32 -7.66
C ASP A 177 18.32 3.38 -6.59
N LEU A 178 19.65 3.27 -6.52
CA LEU A 178 20.34 2.59 -5.42
C LEU A 178 20.38 3.49 -4.20
N ILE A 179 20.00 2.95 -3.04
CA ILE A 179 19.95 3.68 -1.78
C ILE A 179 20.61 2.85 -0.69
N ILE A 180 21.43 3.50 0.14
CA ILE A 180 21.87 2.94 1.41
C ILE A 180 21.08 3.62 2.54
N ASP A 181 20.44 2.81 3.37
CA ASP A 181 19.76 3.27 4.58
C ASP A 181 20.69 3.05 5.77
N GLU A 182 20.96 4.09 6.56
CA GLU A 182 21.78 3.98 7.77
C GLU A 182 20.94 4.32 9.00
N TYR A 183 20.86 3.39 9.95
CA TYR A 183 20.19 3.60 11.22
C TYR A 183 21.27 3.92 12.26
N VAL A 184 21.24 5.15 12.78
CA VAL A 184 22.16 5.62 13.82
C VAL A 184 21.43 5.62 15.15
N ASN A 185 21.74 4.65 16.01
CA ASN A 185 21.12 4.54 17.32
C ASN A 185 21.76 5.54 18.27
N CYS A 186 20.94 6.34 18.95
CA CYS A 186 21.38 7.44 19.78
C CYS A 186 20.75 7.38 21.18
N ASN A 187 21.50 7.88 22.16
CA ASN A 187 20.98 8.18 23.48
C ASN A 187 20.49 9.63 23.52
N ALA A 188 19.28 9.88 24.01
CA ALA A 188 18.81 11.25 24.26
C ALA A 188 19.49 11.83 25.50
N LEU A 189 20.12 12.99 25.34
CA LEU A 189 20.77 13.72 26.45
C LEU A 189 19.82 14.75 27.08
N GLY A 190 18.83 15.23 26.32
CA GLY A 190 17.83 16.21 26.75
C GLY A 190 17.68 17.36 25.77
N MET A 191 16.97 18.41 26.18
CA MET A 191 16.83 19.64 25.39
C MET A 191 18.09 20.50 25.49
N SER A 192 18.51 21.10 24.39
CA SER A 192 19.58 22.10 24.39
C SER A 192 19.13 23.35 25.16
N ARG A 193 20.10 24.01 25.79
CA ARG A 193 19.93 25.31 26.46
C ARG A 193 20.21 26.50 25.54
N GLU A 194 20.83 26.23 24.39
CA GLU A 194 21.20 27.24 23.39
C GLU A 194 20.08 27.40 22.35
N ASP A 195 19.49 26.28 21.92
CA ASP A 195 18.38 26.21 20.98
C ASP A 195 17.31 25.22 21.50
N PRO A 196 16.02 25.39 21.17
CA PRO A 196 14.95 24.48 21.60
C PRO A 196 14.96 23.18 20.79
N THR A 197 16.08 22.47 20.76
CA THR A 197 16.29 21.24 20.00
C THR A 197 16.68 20.07 20.91
N LEU A 198 16.34 18.85 20.48
CA LEU A 198 16.75 17.64 21.18
C LEU A 198 18.22 17.33 20.90
N VAL A 199 19.02 17.15 21.95
CA VAL A 199 20.41 16.71 21.86
C VAL A 199 20.48 15.20 22.01
N VAL A 200 21.16 14.55 21.06
CA VAL A 200 21.35 13.11 21.03
C VAL A 200 22.83 12.76 20.86
N SER A 201 23.27 11.65 21.46
CA SER A 201 24.64 11.11 21.29
C SER A 201 24.58 9.79 20.54
N PRO A 202 25.14 9.69 19.32
CA PRO A 202 25.28 8.42 18.60
C PRO A 202 26.00 7.37 19.44
N GLN A 203 25.55 6.12 19.36
CA GLN A 203 26.13 4.96 20.05
C GLN A 203 26.69 3.97 19.03
N ASP A 204 25.85 3.56 18.09
CA ASP A 204 26.20 2.67 17.00
C ASP A 204 25.46 3.08 15.72
N SER A 205 25.93 2.58 14.58
CA SER A 205 25.19 2.67 13.33
C SER A 205 25.19 1.34 12.59
N LYS A 206 24.11 1.10 11.84
CA LYS A 206 23.96 -0.06 10.98
C LYS A 206 23.43 0.38 9.62
N LYS A 207 24.11 -0.04 8.56
CA LYS A 207 23.74 0.22 7.17
C LYS A 207 22.97 -0.96 6.58
N PHE A 208 22.02 -0.65 5.72
CA PHE A 208 21.16 -1.58 5.01
C PHE A 208 21.09 -1.18 3.54
N LEU A 209 20.93 -2.18 2.69
CA LEU A 209 20.61 -1.97 1.29
C LEU A 209 19.15 -1.55 1.18
N GLY A 210 18.89 -0.50 0.42
CA GLY A 210 17.56 0.03 0.12
C GLY A 210 17.40 0.30 -1.37
N GLY A 211 16.29 0.94 -1.73
CA GLY A 211 16.06 1.35 -3.11
C GLY A 211 15.85 0.17 -4.07
N ALA A 212 16.30 0.33 -5.30
CA ALA A 212 16.28 -0.74 -6.29
C ALA A 212 17.25 -1.90 -5.93
N GLY A 213 18.27 -1.66 -5.11
CA GLY A 213 19.25 -2.70 -4.72
C GLY A 213 18.62 -3.80 -3.87
N ILE A 214 17.73 -3.43 -2.95
CA ILE A 214 17.05 -4.42 -2.09
C ILE A 214 15.95 -5.16 -2.86
N VAL A 215 15.26 -4.51 -3.80
CA VAL A 215 14.36 -5.15 -4.78
C VAL A 215 15.11 -6.25 -5.54
N ALA A 216 16.30 -5.95 -6.07
CA ALA A 216 17.14 -6.94 -6.76
C ALA A 216 17.56 -8.09 -5.83
N SER A 217 17.89 -7.79 -4.58
CA SER A 217 18.31 -8.78 -3.59
C SER A 217 17.17 -9.69 -3.14
N HIS A 218 15.94 -9.18 -3.01
CA HIS A 218 14.75 -10.00 -2.80
C HIS A 218 14.53 -10.96 -3.97
N ALA A 219 14.62 -10.49 -5.22
CA ALA A 219 14.45 -11.34 -6.40
C ALA A 219 15.44 -12.51 -6.39
N HIS A 220 16.71 -12.23 -6.11
CA HIS A 220 17.75 -13.24 -6.05
C HIS A 220 17.53 -14.23 -4.89
N SER A 221 17.22 -13.73 -3.70
CA SER A 221 16.98 -14.57 -2.50
C SER A 221 15.71 -15.43 -2.61
N LEU A 222 14.75 -15.04 -3.46
CA LEU A 222 13.58 -15.84 -3.84
C LEU A 222 13.87 -16.87 -4.94
N GLY A 223 15.10 -16.90 -5.48
CA GLY A 223 15.61 -17.93 -6.37
C GLY A 223 15.90 -17.48 -7.80
N ALA A 224 15.51 -16.27 -8.20
CA ALA A 224 15.67 -15.82 -9.57
C ALA A 224 17.13 -15.46 -9.93
N THR A 225 17.44 -15.52 -11.22
CA THR A 225 18.67 -14.92 -11.77
C THR A 225 18.42 -13.44 -11.99
N VAL A 226 19.25 -12.57 -11.41
CA VAL A 226 19.02 -11.12 -11.41
C VAL A 226 20.18 -10.39 -12.06
N ASN A 227 19.87 -9.45 -12.96
CA ASN A 227 20.78 -8.39 -13.38
C ASN A 227 20.26 -7.07 -12.83
N PHE A 228 21.02 -6.43 -11.96
CA PHE A 228 20.69 -5.14 -11.36
C PHE A 228 21.44 -4.01 -12.05
N ILE A 229 20.74 -2.95 -12.45
CA ILE A 229 21.32 -1.77 -13.10
C ILE A 229 20.96 -0.54 -12.27
N SER A 230 21.95 0.31 -11.98
CA SER A 230 21.72 1.58 -11.29
C SER A 230 22.82 2.59 -11.57
N VAL A 231 22.67 3.78 -10.99
CA VAL A 231 23.64 4.87 -11.06
C VAL A 231 24.07 5.25 -9.65
N THR A 232 25.37 5.42 -9.45
CA THR A 232 25.99 5.79 -8.17
C THR A 232 26.93 6.97 -8.32
N GLY A 233 27.37 7.54 -7.20
CA GLY A 233 28.55 8.39 -7.19
C GLY A 233 29.83 7.55 -7.23
N ASP A 234 30.97 8.24 -7.20
CA ASP A 234 32.29 7.65 -6.97
C ASP A 234 32.70 7.88 -5.50
N ASP A 235 32.15 7.06 -4.60
CA ASP A 235 32.32 7.23 -3.16
C ASP A 235 32.28 5.91 -2.37
N ASN A 236 32.66 5.99 -1.09
CA ASN A 236 32.66 4.83 -0.19
C ASN A 236 31.27 4.20 0.01
N THR A 237 30.20 4.96 -0.23
CA THR A 237 28.83 4.45 -0.14
C THR A 237 28.51 3.54 -1.33
N ALA A 238 28.99 3.89 -2.53
CA ALA A 238 28.93 3.02 -3.71
C ALA A 238 29.69 1.71 -3.46
N GLN A 239 30.93 1.79 -2.97
CA GLN A 239 31.74 0.59 -2.69
C GLN A 239 31.04 -0.32 -1.66
N PHE A 240 30.53 0.25 -0.57
CA PHE A 240 29.77 -0.51 0.42
C PHE A 240 28.54 -1.19 -0.19
N ALA A 241 27.82 -0.50 -1.08
CA ALA A 241 26.65 -1.06 -1.74
C ALA A 241 27.01 -2.23 -2.66
N GLU A 242 28.08 -2.09 -3.44
CA GLU A 242 28.60 -3.14 -4.32
C GLU A 242 29.05 -4.37 -3.54
N ASP A 243 29.81 -4.18 -2.45
CA ASP A 243 30.24 -5.27 -1.56
C ASP A 243 29.04 -6.01 -0.96
N LEU A 244 28.00 -5.27 -0.55
CA LEU A 244 26.79 -5.84 0.03
C LEU A 244 25.97 -6.61 -1.01
N LEU A 245 25.79 -6.06 -2.22
CA LEU A 245 25.14 -6.74 -3.36
C LEU A 245 25.86 -8.04 -3.72
N ASN A 246 27.19 -8.00 -3.79
CA ASN A 246 28.03 -9.18 -4.03
C ASN A 246 27.87 -10.23 -2.92
N SER A 247 27.82 -9.80 -1.65
CA SER A 247 27.58 -10.70 -0.52
C SER A 247 26.21 -11.38 -0.56
N TYR A 248 25.23 -10.75 -1.22
CA TYR A 248 23.91 -11.30 -1.47
C TYR A 248 23.81 -12.08 -2.78
N GLY A 249 24.88 -12.17 -3.58
CA GLY A 249 24.89 -12.90 -4.85
C GLY A 249 24.24 -12.17 -6.03
N VAL A 250 23.96 -10.87 -5.89
CA VAL A 250 23.32 -10.07 -6.94
C VAL A 250 24.37 -9.56 -7.92
N LYS A 251 24.22 -9.89 -9.20
CA LYS A 251 25.04 -9.31 -10.27
C LYS A 251 24.57 -7.89 -10.56
N SER A 252 25.42 -6.90 -10.30
CA SER A 252 25.14 -5.48 -10.52
C SER A 252 26.02 -4.84 -11.60
N THR A 253 25.42 -3.94 -12.37
CA THR A 253 26.10 -2.99 -13.26
C THR A 253 25.80 -1.58 -12.74
N LEU A 254 26.78 -0.96 -12.09
CA LEU A 254 26.65 0.38 -11.49
C LEU A 254 27.38 1.39 -12.37
N PHE A 255 26.64 2.35 -12.94
CA PHE A 255 27.23 3.43 -13.72
C PHE A 255 27.57 4.61 -12.79
N ILE A 256 28.78 5.15 -12.93
CA ILE A 256 29.23 6.27 -12.10
C ILE A 256 28.78 7.60 -12.74
N ASP A 257 28.08 8.41 -11.95
CA ASP A 257 27.76 9.81 -12.27
C ASP A 257 28.52 10.74 -11.29
N PRO A 258 29.61 11.40 -11.73
CA PRO A 258 30.41 12.26 -10.86
C PRO A 258 29.66 13.53 -10.38
N SER A 259 28.49 13.84 -10.96
CA SER A 259 27.70 14.99 -10.58
C SER A 259 26.82 14.75 -9.35
N ARG A 260 26.72 13.50 -8.84
CA ARG A 260 25.93 13.12 -7.66
C ARG A 260 26.72 12.24 -6.68
N PRO A 261 26.44 12.34 -5.36
CA PRO A 261 26.85 11.30 -4.43
C PRO A 261 25.94 10.08 -4.57
N THR A 262 26.39 8.92 -4.10
CA THR A 262 25.52 7.76 -3.90
C THR A 262 24.50 8.05 -2.81
N THR A 263 23.22 7.75 -3.06
CA THR A 263 22.13 8.10 -2.15
C THR A 263 22.28 7.41 -0.79
N LEU A 264 22.44 8.21 0.26
CA LEU A 264 22.52 7.74 1.65
C LEU A 264 21.42 8.38 2.49
N LYS A 265 20.56 7.56 3.11
CA LYS A 265 19.47 8.00 4.00
C LYS A 265 19.78 7.62 5.44
N GLN A 266 20.24 8.59 6.24
CA GLN A 266 20.55 8.39 7.65
C GLN A 266 19.33 8.68 8.51
N ARG A 267 18.96 7.77 9.41
CA ARG A 267 17.89 7.91 10.40
C ARG A 267 18.50 7.88 11.80
N TYR A 268 18.47 9.00 12.50
CA TYR A 268 18.90 9.11 13.89
C TYR A 268 17.76 8.67 14.81
N ARG A 269 17.97 7.62 15.60
CA ARG A 269 16.92 6.95 16.36
C ARG A 269 17.17 6.99 17.86
N VAL A 270 16.11 7.22 18.63
CA VAL A 270 16.09 7.10 20.10
C VAL A 270 14.94 6.18 20.48
N SER A 271 15.21 5.14 21.28
CA SER A 271 14.19 4.17 21.74
C SER A 271 13.30 3.64 20.60
N ASP A 272 13.94 3.17 19.52
CA ASP A 272 13.32 2.69 18.27
C ASP A 272 12.57 3.74 17.43
N LYS A 273 12.44 5.00 17.86
CA LYS A 273 11.77 6.07 17.10
C LYS A 273 12.77 6.92 16.32
N THR A 274 12.46 7.27 15.09
CA THR A 274 13.30 8.17 14.28
C THR A 274 13.06 9.62 14.70
N MET A 275 14.12 10.31 15.11
CA MET A 275 14.09 11.72 15.54
C MET A 275 14.41 12.67 14.39
N LEU A 276 15.37 12.29 13.55
CA LEU A 276 15.81 13.09 12.40
C LEU A 276 16.21 12.15 11.26
N ARG A 277 15.89 12.57 10.04
CA ARG A 277 16.39 11.94 8.82
C ARG A 277 17.24 12.92 8.05
N VAL A 278 18.46 12.51 7.70
CA VAL A 278 19.39 13.27 6.85
C VAL A 278 19.62 12.48 5.58
N SER A 279 19.29 13.08 4.44
CA SER A 279 19.48 12.46 3.13
C SER A 279 20.64 13.13 2.40
N HIS A 280 21.68 12.36 2.07
CA HIS A 280 22.76 12.79 1.20
C HIS A 280 22.44 12.34 -0.21
N LEU A 281 21.89 13.25 -1.01
CA LEU A 281 21.49 12.98 -2.38
C LEU A 281 21.49 14.26 -3.22
N ARG A 282 21.41 14.09 -4.53
CA ARG A 282 21.05 15.15 -5.47
C ARG A 282 19.90 14.66 -6.33
N GLN A 283 18.95 15.55 -6.58
CA GLN A 283 17.75 15.25 -7.35
C GLN A 283 17.82 15.95 -8.70
N HIS A 284 18.50 15.29 -9.65
CA HIS A 284 18.57 15.70 -11.05
C HIS A 284 18.73 14.48 -11.94
N GLU A 285 18.25 14.58 -13.18
CA GLU A 285 18.36 13.50 -14.16
C GLU A 285 19.84 13.17 -14.46
N ILE A 286 20.12 11.90 -14.73
CA ILE A 286 21.44 11.45 -15.17
C ILE A 286 21.77 12.00 -16.56
N ASP A 287 23.07 12.16 -16.85
CA ASP A 287 23.55 12.66 -18.14
C ASP A 287 23.17 11.71 -19.30
N GLN A 288 22.97 12.26 -20.49
CA GLN A 288 22.65 11.52 -21.71
C GLN A 288 23.70 10.44 -22.02
N GLU A 289 24.99 10.68 -21.73
CA GLU A 289 26.02 9.65 -21.94
C GLU A 289 25.78 8.40 -21.07
N ILE A 290 25.30 8.59 -19.84
CA ILE A 290 24.98 7.49 -18.92
C ILE A 290 23.70 6.79 -19.37
N VAL A 291 22.70 7.56 -19.82
CA VAL A 291 21.46 7.01 -20.42
C VAL A 291 21.79 6.08 -21.59
N ASP A 292 22.66 6.51 -22.50
CA ASP A 292 23.03 5.72 -23.69
C ASP A 292 23.77 4.43 -23.30
N LYS A 293 24.65 4.49 -22.28
CA LYS A 293 25.34 3.31 -21.73
C LYS A 293 24.37 2.31 -21.09
N ILE A 294 23.40 2.80 -20.30
CA ILE A 294 22.36 1.96 -19.70
C ILE A 294 21.51 1.30 -20.80
N GLU A 295 21.09 2.07 -21.80
CA GLU A 295 20.30 1.57 -22.92
C GLU A 295 21.05 0.46 -23.68
N ALA A 296 22.33 0.67 -23.99
CA ALA A 296 23.16 -0.33 -24.64
C ALA A 296 23.28 -1.61 -23.81
N SER A 297 23.55 -1.49 -22.50
CA SER A 297 23.64 -2.64 -21.61
C SER A 297 22.33 -3.42 -21.52
N LEU A 298 21.18 -2.74 -21.50
CA LEU A 298 19.88 -3.39 -21.38
C LEU A 298 19.40 -3.99 -22.70
N ARG A 299 19.84 -3.46 -23.84
CA ARG A 299 19.53 -4.00 -25.17
C ARG A 299 19.98 -5.45 -25.35
N ASP A 300 21.10 -5.82 -24.73
CA ASP A 300 21.64 -7.19 -24.79
C ASP A 300 20.99 -8.12 -23.77
N LEU A 301 20.50 -7.58 -22.65
CA LEU A 301 19.92 -8.35 -21.54
C LEU A 301 18.42 -8.63 -21.73
N ILE A 302 17.65 -7.66 -22.22
CA ILE A 302 16.19 -7.77 -22.34
C ILE A 302 15.73 -9.00 -23.15
N PRO A 303 16.36 -9.38 -24.28
CA PRO A 303 15.93 -10.55 -25.05
C PRO A 303 15.98 -11.88 -24.29
N GLN A 304 16.75 -11.94 -23.19
CA GLN A 304 16.96 -13.15 -22.38
C GLN A 304 16.21 -13.10 -21.03
N ALA A 305 15.50 -12.00 -20.76
CA ALA A 305 14.81 -11.79 -19.49
C ALA A 305 13.32 -12.15 -19.57
N ASP A 306 12.76 -12.55 -18.45
CA ASP A 306 11.32 -12.79 -18.28
C ASP A 306 10.59 -11.52 -17.79
N ALA A 307 11.28 -10.64 -17.07
CA ALA A 307 10.68 -9.41 -16.56
C ALA A 307 11.68 -8.25 -16.39
N LEU A 308 11.13 -7.04 -16.42
CA LEU A 308 11.81 -5.77 -16.13
C LEU A 308 11.08 -5.06 -14.98
N ILE A 309 11.82 -4.69 -13.94
CA ILE A 309 11.32 -3.95 -12.78
C ILE A 309 11.90 -2.55 -12.78
N PHE A 310 11.03 -1.54 -12.75
CA PHE A 310 11.37 -0.16 -12.45
C PHE A 310 11.10 0.14 -10.98
N ALA A 311 12.15 0.36 -10.20
CA ALA A 311 12.06 0.77 -8.81
C ALA A 311 12.50 2.23 -8.68
N ASP A 312 11.57 3.15 -8.98
CA ASP A 312 11.84 4.58 -9.07
C ASP A 312 11.60 5.28 -7.74
N PHE A 313 12.68 5.79 -7.13
CA PHE A 313 12.61 6.61 -5.94
C PHE A 313 12.64 8.11 -6.31
N ASN A 314 12.60 8.42 -7.61
CA ASN A 314 12.52 9.75 -8.18
C ASN A 314 13.71 10.66 -7.77
N TYR A 315 14.91 10.07 -7.75
CA TYR A 315 16.18 10.79 -7.59
C TYR A 315 16.93 11.03 -8.91
N GLY A 316 16.37 10.57 -10.03
CA GLY A 316 16.81 10.93 -11.37
C GLY A 316 17.58 9.84 -12.13
N CYS A 317 17.71 8.63 -11.58
CA CYS A 317 18.26 7.47 -12.32
C CYS A 317 17.39 7.05 -13.51
N LEU A 318 16.10 7.43 -13.53
CA LEU A 318 15.13 7.05 -14.55
C LEU A 318 14.53 8.28 -15.28
N PRO A 319 15.30 8.95 -16.16
CA PRO A 319 14.77 9.98 -17.04
C PRO A 319 13.65 9.42 -17.93
N GLN A 320 12.70 10.27 -18.32
CA GLN A 320 11.52 9.80 -19.05
C GLN A 320 11.88 9.19 -20.41
N SER A 321 12.89 9.74 -21.08
CA SER A 321 13.39 9.23 -22.37
C SER A 321 13.87 7.78 -22.26
N LEU A 322 14.55 7.43 -21.16
CA LEU A 322 15.01 6.06 -20.90
C LEU A 322 13.84 5.13 -20.59
N VAL A 323 12.91 5.56 -19.72
CA VAL A 323 11.74 4.76 -19.34
C VAL A 323 10.92 4.34 -20.57
N ILE A 324 10.64 5.29 -21.48
CA ILE A 324 9.87 5.03 -22.71
C ILE A 324 10.56 3.97 -23.57
N LYS A 325 11.85 4.16 -23.88
CA LYS A 325 12.62 3.23 -24.73
C LYS A 325 12.69 1.81 -24.13
N LEU A 326 12.88 1.71 -22.82
CA LEU A 326 12.98 0.42 -22.15
C LEU A 326 11.63 -0.31 -22.09
N ILE A 327 10.52 0.41 -21.87
CA ILE A 327 9.18 -0.18 -21.93
C ILE A 327 8.89 -0.68 -23.35
N GLU A 328 9.15 0.12 -24.38
CA GLU A 328 8.95 -0.28 -25.78
C GLU A 328 9.73 -1.56 -26.11
N LEU A 329 11.01 -1.62 -25.73
CA LEU A 329 11.85 -2.79 -25.96
C LEU A 329 11.38 -4.02 -25.16
N ALA A 330 11.01 -3.85 -23.90
CA ALA A 330 10.49 -4.93 -23.07
C ALA A 330 9.17 -5.49 -23.62
N GLN A 331 8.28 -4.64 -24.15
CA GLN A 331 7.03 -5.05 -24.79
C GLN A 331 7.27 -5.84 -26.08
N GLN A 332 8.25 -5.44 -26.91
CA GLN A 332 8.62 -6.19 -28.12
C GLN A 332 9.03 -7.64 -27.80
N HIS A 333 9.69 -7.84 -26.66
CA HIS A 333 10.11 -9.15 -26.17
C HIS A 333 9.09 -9.82 -25.22
N ARG A 334 7.93 -9.19 -24.99
CA ARG A 334 6.83 -9.70 -24.15
C ARG A 334 7.23 -9.97 -22.69
N LEU A 335 8.12 -9.15 -22.14
CA LEU A 335 8.47 -9.21 -20.72
C LEU A 335 7.30 -8.77 -19.86
N ILE A 336 7.24 -9.29 -18.63
CA ILE A 336 6.45 -8.68 -17.57
C ILE A 336 7.14 -7.39 -17.12
N ILE A 337 6.40 -6.29 -17.04
CA ILE A 337 6.92 -4.99 -16.63
C ILE A 337 6.23 -4.57 -15.34
N GLY A 338 6.96 -4.59 -14.22
CA GLY A 338 6.52 -4.07 -12.94
C GLY A 338 7.12 -2.69 -12.69
N ALA A 339 6.31 -1.73 -12.25
CA ALA A 339 6.81 -0.39 -11.94
C ALA A 339 6.28 0.15 -10.62
N ASP A 340 7.18 0.81 -9.89
CA ASP A 340 6.87 1.60 -8.71
C ASP A 340 7.55 2.96 -8.80
N CYS A 341 6.89 4.00 -8.30
CA CYS A 341 7.36 5.38 -8.36
C CYS A 341 7.00 6.12 -7.07
N GLN A 342 7.99 6.25 -6.19
CA GLN A 342 7.78 6.72 -4.85
C GLN A 342 7.50 8.23 -4.80
N SER A 343 6.46 8.62 -4.07
CA SER A 343 6.21 10.00 -3.65
C SER A 343 6.25 10.10 -2.13
N SER A 344 7.45 10.34 -1.57
CA SER A 344 7.66 10.52 -0.13
C SER A 344 8.17 11.92 0.22
N SER A 345 9.49 12.13 0.24
CA SER A 345 10.11 13.46 0.34
C SER A 345 10.17 14.20 -1.01
N GLN A 346 9.89 13.48 -2.08
CA GLN A 346 9.93 13.92 -3.47
C GLN A 346 8.57 13.64 -4.11
N ILE A 347 8.25 14.36 -5.19
CA ILE A 347 6.99 14.22 -5.92
C ILE A 347 7.25 13.34 -7.16
N GLY A 348 6.91 12.06 -7.06
CA GLY A 348 6.92 11.13 -8.19
C GLY A 348 5.59 11.14 -8.96
N ASP A 349 5.59 10.51 -10.12
CA ASP A 349 4.38 10.29 -10.91
C ASP A 349 4.37 8.87 -11.49
N ILE A 350 3.70 7.94 -10.80
CA ILE A 350 3.56 6.55 -11.24
C ILE A 350 2.89 6.44 -12.63
N SER A 351 2.11 7.44 -13.05
CA SER A 351 1.44 7.40 -14.34
C SER A 351 2.37 7.56 -15.55
N ARG A 352 3.65 7.92 -15.32
CA ARG A 352 4.67 8.03 -16.37
C ARG A 352 5.09 6.68 -16.97
N TYR A 353 4.79 5.57 -16.29
CA TYR A 353 5.10 4.20 -16.70
C TYR A 353 4.05 3.65 -17.67
N VAL A 354 3.86 4.37 -18.78
CA VAL A 354 2.86 4.01 -19.80
C VAL A 354 3.29 2.72 -20.50
N GLY A 355 2.46 1.68 -20.44
CA GLY A 355 2.72 0.37 -21.03
C GLY A 355 3.28 -0.69 -20.06
N ALA A 356 3.42 -0.36 -18.77
CA ALA A 356 3.77 -1.35 -17.75
C ALA A 356 2.69 -2.45 -17.65
N THR A 357 3.06 -3.67 -17.29
CA THR A 357 2.11 -4.76 -17.04
C THR A 357 1.30 -4.50 -15.77
N PHE A 358 1.98 -4.00 -14.73
CA PHE A 358 1.35 -3.56 -13.50
C PHE A 358 2.13 -2.46 -12.78
N VAL A 359 1.43 -1.72 -11.93
CA VAL A 359 1.99 -0.67 -11.07
C VAL A 359 1.61 -0.90 -9.60
N THR A 360 2.44 -0.47 -8.66
CA THR A 360 2.25 -0.72 -7.21
C THR A 360 2.15 0.52 -6.32
N PRO A 361 1.44 1.60 -6.70
CA PRO A 361 1.45 2.81 -5.90
C PRO A 361 0.73 2.63 -4.56
N THR A 362 1.07 3.46 -3.60
CA THR A 362 0.22 3.73 -2.44
C THR A 362 -1.06 4.48 -2.85
N GLU A 363 -2.09 4.49 -2.00
CA GLU A 363 -3.26 5.36 -2.20
C GLU A 363 -2.83 6.82 -2.42
N HIS A 364 -1.83 7.29 -1.65
CA HIS A 364 -1.33 8.66 -1.77
C HIS A 364 -0.74 8.94 -3.16
N GLU A 365 0.14 8.07 -3.64
CA GLU A 365 0.78 8.20 -4.96
C GLU A 365 -0.23 8.10 -6.10
N ALA A 366 -1.20 7.18 -6.01
CA ALA A 366 -2.25 7.03 -7.02
C ALA A 366 -3.11 8.31 -7.12
N ARG A 367 -3.51 8.88 -5.98
CA ARG A 367 -4.27 10.13 -5.93
C ARG A 367 -3.47 11.33 -6.41
N LEU A 368 -2.18 11.38 -6.07
CA LEU A 368 -1.28 12.45 -6.51
C LEU A 368 -1.11 12.43 -8.04
N ALA A 369 -0.87 11.26 -8.63
CA ALA A 369 -0.71 11.08 -10.06
C ALA A 369 -1.97 11.47 -10.86
N LEU A 370 -3.17 11.23 -10.30
CA LEU A 370 -4.45 11.56 -10.93
C LEU A 370 -4.97 12.95 -10.56
N ARG A 371 -4.35 13.61 -9.58
CA ARG A 371 -4.83 14.87 -8.97
C ARG A 371 -6.28 14.75 -8.48
N ASP A 372 -6.62 13.59 -7.90
CA ASP A 372 -7.96 13.27 -7.43
C ASP A 372 -7.95 12.78 -5.97
N SER A 373 -8.40 13.66 -5.07
CA SER A 373 -8.49 13.40 -3.63
C SER A 373 -9.88 12.96 -3.17
N GLN A 374 -10.88 12.93 -4.05
CA GLN A 374 -12.29 12.81 -3.66
C GLN A 374 -12.93 11.52 -4.13
N SER A 375 -12.52 11.00 -5.29
CA SER A 375 -13.14 9.81 -5.88
C SER A 375 -12.89 8.54 -5.07
N GLY A 376 -13.82 7.59 -5.20
CA GLY A 376 -13.72 6.25 -4.63
C GLY A 376 -12.51 5.48 -5.20
N LEU A 377 -11.91 4.63 -4.36
CA LEU A 377 -10.63 4.00 -4.68
C LEU A 377 -10.67 3.06 -5.90
N ALA A 378 -11.79 2.37 -6.14
CA ALA A 378 -11.96 1.57 -7.36
C ALA A 378 -11.94 2.44 -8.64
N HIS A 379 -12.49 3.66 -8.56
CA HIS A 379 -12.45 4.62 -9.66
C HIS A 379 -11.03 5.15 -9.90
N ILE A 380 -10.32 5.49 -8.81
CA ILE A 380 -8.90 5.86 -8.84
C ILE A 380 -8.08 4.75 -9.51
N GLY A 381 -8.30 3.49 -9.13
CA GLY A 381 -7.63 2.36 -9.75
C GLY A 381 -7.93 2.24 -11.25
N ASN A 382 -9.18 2.38 -11.67
CA ASN A 382 -9.53 2.34 -13.10
C ASN A 382 -8.90 3.47 -13.90
N GLN A 383 -8.96 4.71 -13.40
CA GLN A 383 -8.34 5.87 -14.04
C GLN A 383 -6.81 5.72 -14.13
N LEU A 384 -6.19 5.12 -13.11
CA LEU A 384 -4.77 4.83 -13.13
C LEU A 384 -4.43 3.84 -14.24
N LEU A 385 -5.21 2.76 -14.41
CA LEU A 385 -5.04 1.83 -15.54
C LEU A 385 -5.22 2.52 -16.90
N ASP A 386 -6.15 3.47 -17.02
CA ASP A 386 -6.34 4.25 -18.25
C ASP A 386 -5.11 5.13 -18.54
N LYS A 387 -4.55 5.79 -17.52
CA LYS A 387 -3.42 6.71 -17.68
C LYS A 387 -2.11 5.98 -17.95
N THR A 388 -1.88 4.83 -17.31
CA THR A 388 -0.68 4.00 -17.51
C THR A 388 -0.83 3.02 -18.68
N ASN A 389 -2.05 2.81 -19.20
CA ASN A 389 -2.34 1.71 -20.12
C ASN A 389 -1.89 0.33 -19.56
N ALA A 390 -1.82 0.18 -18.24
CA ALA A 390 -1.49 -1.07 -17.59
C ALA A 390 -2.69 -2.02 -17.52
N SER A 391 -2.41 -3.32 -17.41
CA SER A 391 -3.46 -4.31 -17.20
C SER A 391 -3.86 -4.43 -15.73
N ASN A 392 -2.95 -4.09 -14.81
CA ASN A 392 -3.17 -4.28 -13.37
C ASN A 392 -2.60 -3.13 -12.54
N ALA A 393 -3.23 -2.84 -11.41
CA ALA A 393 -2.76 -1.89 -10.41
C ALA A 393 -2.96 -2.47 -9.02
N PHE A 394 -1.89 -2.53 -8.23
CA PHE A 394 -1.90 -3.02 -6.86
C PHE A 394 -1.73 -1.82 -5.93
N ILE A 395 -2.86 -1.26 -5.49
CA ILE A 395 -2.85 -0.04 -4.67
C ILE A 395 -2.68 -0.43 -3.21
N THR A 396 -1.56 -0.04 -2.61
CA THR A 396 -1.26 -0.36 -1.22
C THR A 396 -1.95 0.63 -0.26
N LEU A 397 -2.57 0.08 0.80
CA LEU A 397 -3.43 0.78 1.75
C LEU A 397 -2.92 0.71 3.20
N GLY A 398 -1.63 0.44 3.38
CA GLY A 398 -1.02 0.25 4.70
C GLY A 398 -1.66 -0.93 5.44
N SER A 399 -2.15 -0.69 6.66
CA SER A 399 -2.80 -1.71 7.50
C SER A 399 -4.10 -2.27 6.92
N ALA A 400 -4.71 -1.62 5.93
CA ALA A 400 -5.90 -2.14 5.25
C ALA A 400 -5.58 -3.17 4.15
N GLY A 401 -4.31 -3.37 3.81
CA GLY A 401 -3.87 -4.34 2.80
C GLY A 401 -3.68 -3.74 1.41
N VAL A 402 -4.11 -4.45 0.37
CA VAL A 402 -3.88 -4.10 -1.04
C VAL A 402 -5.18 -4.20 -1.83
N LEU A 403 -5.57 -3.12 -2.51
CA LEU A 403 -6.62 -3.17 -3.53
C LEU A 403 -6.01 -3.61 -4.86
N VAL A 404 -6.48 -4.75 -5.37
CA VAL A 404 -6.06 -5.29 -6.66
C VAL A 404 -7.10 -4.88 -7.69
N VAL A 405 -6.68 -4.12 -8.71
CA VAL A 405 -7.54 -3.69 -9.82
C VAL A 405 -6.99 -4.22 -11.12
N CYS A 406 -7.82 -4.93 -11.88
CA CYS A 406 -7.42 -5.67 -13.07
C CYS A 406 -8.38 -5.38 -14.22
N ARG A 407 -7.82 -5.28 -15.42
CA ARG A 407 -8.55 -5.23 -16.68
C ARG A 407 -8.22 -6.48 -17.47
N ASP A 408 -9.24 -7.27 -17.77
CA ASP A 408 -9.09 -8.42 -18.66
C ASP A 408 -8.70 -7.96 -20.07
N ALA A 409 -7.98 -8.82 -20.80
CA ALA A 409 -7.52 -8.52 -22.16
C ALA A 409 -8.68 -8.20 -23.12
N ASP A 410 -9.84 -8.81 -22.88
CA ASP A 410 -11.07 -8.51 -23.57
C ASP A 410 -11.79 -7.37 -22.83
N LYS A 411 -11.56 -6.13 -23.28
CA LYS A 411 -12.07 -4.87 -22.68
C LYS A 411 -13.61 -4.83 -22.48
N GLN A 412 -14.34 -5.84 -22.96
CA GLN A 412 -15.79 -6.01 -22.77
C GLN A 412 -16.16 -6.71 -21.45
N SER A 413 -15.25 -7.43 -20.80
CA SER A 413 -15.53 -8.25 -19.60
C SER A 413 -15.58 -7.47 -18.27
N GLY A 414 -15.39 -6.15 -18.32
CA GLY A 414 -15.50 -5.26 -17.16
C GLY A 414 -14.25 -5.17 -16.29
N LEU A 415 -14.22 -4.16 -15.42
CA LEU A 415 -13.17 -3.97 -14.43
C LEU A 415 -13.35 -4.99 -13.29
N LYS A 416 -12.29 -5.74 -12.95
CA LYS A 416 -12.28 -6.60 -11.78
C LYS A 416 -11.50 -5.92 -10.66
N ALA A 417 -12.07 -5.86 -9.47
CA ALA A 417 -11.37 -5.35 -8.29
C ALA A 417 -11.70 -6.18 -7.06
N ASP A 418 -10.71 -6.46 -6.22
CA ASP A 418 -10.91 -7.11 -4.92
C ASP A 418 -9.88 -6.60 -3.91
N LEU A 419 -10.25 -6.62 -2.63
CA LEU A 419 -9.41 -6.20 -1.52
C LEU A 419 -8.75 -7.43 -0.87
N LEU A 420 -7.43 -7.43 -0.86
CA LEU A 420 -6.64 -8.36 -0.07
C LEU A 420 -6.29 -7.70 1.26
N PRO A 421 -6.81 -8.16 2.41
CA PRO A 421 -6.48 -7.56 3.70
C PRO A 421 -4.99 -7.72 4.04
N ALA A 422 -4.50 -6.89 4.96
CA ALA A 422 -3.14 -7.03 5.48
C ALA A 422 -2.97 -8.40 6.16
N LEU A 423 -1.93 -9.13 5.77
CA LEU A 423 -1.70 -10.50 6.23
C LEU A 423 -0.95 -10.56 7.57
N ASN A 424 -0.37 -9.45 8.00
CA ASN A 424 0.31 -9.30 9.29
C ASN A 424 -0.42 -8.25 10.14
N THR A 425 -0.90 -8.65 11.32
CA THR A 425 -1.65 -7.76 12.23
C THR A 425 -0.76 -7.00 13.22
N VAL A 426 0.54 -7.31 13.30
CA VAL A 426 1.49 -6.71 14.24
C VAL A 426 2.81 -6.37 13.51
N PRO A 427 2.85 -5.30 12.70
CA PRO A 427 4.06 -4.89 12.01
C PRO A 427 5.09 -4.31 13.00
N VAL A 428 6.36 -4.63 12.78
CA VAL A 428 7.53 -4.14 13.53
C VAL A 428 8.15 -2.92 12.85
N ASP A 429 8.38 -2.99 11.53
CA ASP A 429 8.91 -1.90 10.71
C ASP A 429 8.24 -1.99 9.33
N THR A 430 7.51 -0.94 8.91
CA THR A 430 6.79 -0.96 7.63
C THR A 430 7.68 -0.69 6.42
N SER A 431 8.97 -0.38 6.64
CA SER A 431 9.93 -0.11 5.56
C SER A 431 10.16 -1.35 4.69
N GLY A 432 10.14 -1.17 3.38
CA GLY A 432 10.40 -2.23 2.40
C GLY A 432 9.20 -3.11 2.03
N ALA A 433 8.01 -2.86 2.61
CA ALA A 433 6.81 -3.61 2.28
C ALA A 433 6.42 -3.49 0.79
N GLY A 434 6.48 -2.27 0.23
CA GLY A 434 6.22 -2.00 -1.18
C GLY A 434 7.24 -2.68 -2.10
N ASP A 435 8.52 -2.59 -1.77
CA ASP A 435 9.62 -3.23 -2.51
C ASP A 435 9.41 -4.75 -2.61
N SER A 436 9.03 -5.38 -1.49
CA SER A 436 8.76 -6.82 -1.38
C SER A 436 7.51 -7.24 -2.17
N LEU A 437 6.47 -6.40 -2.17
CA LEU A 437 5.27 -6.60 -2.98
C LEU A 437 5.62 -6.54 -4.48
N LEU A 438 6.26 -5.46 -4.93
CA LEU A 438 6.64 -5.23 -6.33
C LEU A 438 7.45 -6.40 -6.91
N VAL A 439 8.52 -6.81 -6.22
CA VAL A 439 9.43 -7.84 -6.73
C VAL A 439 8.76 -9.21 -6.80
N THR A 440 8.03 -9.59 -5.74
CA THR A 440 7.41 -10.91 -5.65
C THR A 440 6.23 -11.02 -6.62
N SER A 441 5.44 -9.95 -6.76
CA SER A 441 4.38 -9.88 -7.76
C SER A 441 4.93 -9.97 -9.18
N THR A 442 6.06 -9.31 -9.49
CA THR A 442 6.72 -9.45 -10.79
C THR A 442 7.14 -10.89 -11.03
N LEU A 443 7.80 -11.54 -10.06
CA LEU A 443 8.22 -12.95 -10.16
C LEU A 443 7.05 -13.90 -10.39
N ALA A 444 5.95 -13.69 -9.66
CA ALA A 444 4.74 -14.48 -9.80
C ALA A 444 4.13 -14.32 -11.20
N MET A 445 3.98 -13.09 -11.70
CA MET A 445 3.47 -12.84 -13.05
C MET A 445 4.39 -13.40 -14.14
N ALA A 446 5.71 -13.27 -13.99
CA ALA A 446 6.69 -13.87 -14.89
C ALA A 446 6.62 -15.41 -14.87
N SER A 447 6.10 -15.98 -13.79
CA SER A 447 5.79 -17.40 -13.60
C SER A 447 4.34 -17.75 -13.93
N LYS A 448 3.65 -16.91 -14.72
CA LYS A 448 2.28 -17.08 -15.23
C LYS A 448 1.18 -17.07 -14.17
N ALA A 449 1.44 -16.51 -12.99
CA ALA A 449 0.39 -16.26 -12.01
C ALA A 449 -0.62 -15.23 -12.53
N SER A 450 -1.88 -15.38 -12.15
CA SER A 450 -2.88 -14.31 -12.30
C SER A 450 -2.52 -13.11 -11.42
N ALA A 451 -3.11 -11.95 -11.70
CA ALA A 451 -2.86 -10.74 -10.94
C ALA A 451 -3.24 -10.87 -9.44
N PHE A 452 -4.34 -11.57 -9.12
CA PHE A 452 -4.73 -11.81 -7.74
C PHE A 452 -3.78 -12.77 -7.01
N GLN A 453 -3.28 -13.82 -7.69
CA GLN A 453 -2.25 -14.71 -7.14
C GLN A 453 -0.91 -13.98 -6.93
N ALA A 454 -0.53 -13.12 -7.88
CA ALA A 454 0.68 -12.30 -7.78
C ALA A 454 0.60 -11.27 -6.64
N ALA A 455 -0.55 -10.63 -6.45
CA ALA A 455 -0.79 -9.74 -5.32
C ALA A 455 -0.81 -10.50 -3.99
N TYR A 456 -1.33 -11.72 -3.96
CA TYR A 456 -1.32 -12.58 -2.78
C TYR A 456 0.10 -12.95 -2.34
N LEU A 457 0.90 -13.52 -3.27
CA LEU A 457 2.29 -13.86 -3.00
C LEU A 457 3.12 -12.63 -2.61
N GLY A 458 2.93 -11.50 -3.29
CA GLY A 458 3.61 -10.27 -2.92
C GLY A 458 3.19 -9.71 -1.57
N SER A 459 1.92 -9.84 -1.18
CA SER A 459 1.46 -9.46 0.16
C SER A 459 1.99 -10.39 1.25
N LEU A 460 2.23 -11.68 0.96
CA LEU A 460 2.91 -12.58 1.89
C LEU A 460 4.35 -12.12 2.14
N CYS A 461 5.09 -11.80 1.09
CA CYS A 461 6.44 -11.25 1.22
C CYS A 461 6.45 -9.89 1.94
N ALA A 462 5.51 -8.99 1.63
CA ALA A 462 5.37 -7.73 2.36
C ALA A 462 5.10 -7.97 3.86
N ALA A 463 4.24 -8.94 4.20
CA ALA A 463 3.95 -9.32 5.57
C ALA A 463 5.17 -9.94 6.31
N ILE A 464 6.02 -10.69 5.61
CA ILE A 464 7.32 -11.18 6.10
C ILE A 464 8.26 -10.02 6.36
N GLN A 465 8.35 -9.07 5.42
CA GLN A 465 9.23 -7.91 5.54
C GLN A 465 8.83 -7.02 6.71
N VAL A 466 7.54 -6.75 6.90
CA VAL A 466 7.12 -5.88 8.02
C VAL A 466 7.26 -6.53 9.41
N SER A 467 7.52 -7.84 9.48
CA SER A 467 7.72 -8.56 10.75
C SER A 467 9.11 -8.38 11.37
N ARG A 468 10.05 -7.70 10.69
CA ARG A 468 11.44 -7.53 11.13
C ARG A 468 11.87 -6.07 11.05
N VAL A 469 12.99 -5.73 11.68
CA VAL A 469 13.61 -4.40 11.58
C VAL A 469 14.54 -4.33 10.38
N GLY A 470 14.42 -3.26 9.60
CA GLY A 470 15.26 -3.02 8.43
C GLY A 470 14.89 -3.89 7.23
N ASN A 471 15.45 -3.53 6.08
CA ASN A 471 15.15 -4.21 4.82
C ASN A 471 16.20 -5.28 4.53
N ILE A 472 15.80 -6.55 4.61
CA ILE A 472 16.69 -7.72 4.50
C ILE A 472 16.10 -8.65 3.43
N PRO A 473 16.93 -9.25 2.54
CA PRO A 473 16.43 -10.17 1.53
C PRO A 473 15.58 -11.29 2.14
N ILE A 474 14.39 -11.48 1.57
CA ILE A 474 13.43 -12.50 2.00
C ILE A 474 13.88 -13.84 1.45
N LYS A 475 14.02 -14.85 2.30
CA LYS A 475 14.42 -16.19 1.88
C LYS A 475 13.23 -16.96 1.34
N LEU A 476 13.47 -17.75 0.29
CA LEU A 476 12.48 -18.67 -0.25
C LEU A 476 11.86 -19.61 0.81
N SER A 477 12.66 -20.04 1.80
CA SER A 477 12.18 -20.87 2.91
C SER A 477 11.16 -20.16 3.80
N GLU A 478 11.31 -18.85 4.02
CA GLU A 478 10.38 -18.06 4.82
C GLU A 478 9.03 -17.94 4.10
N LEU A 479 9.05 -17.68 2.79
CA LEU A 479 7.83 -17.63 1.99
C LEU A 479 7.09 -18.99 2.00
N LYS A 480 7.82 -20.10 1.83
CA LYS A 480 7.24 -21.45 1.91
C LYS A 480 6.65 -21.76 3.28
N GLN A 481 7.31 -21.32 4.35
CA GLN A 481 6.83 -21.54 5.72
C GLN A 481 5.51 -20.81 6.01
N VAL A 482 5.32 -19.59 5.50
CA VAL A 482 4.07 -18.83 5.69
C VAL A 482 2.92 -19.40 4.84
N LEU A 483 3.25 -20.04 3.71
CA LEU A 483 2.26 -20.64 2.82
C LEU A 483 1.60 -21.90 3.43
N GLN A 484 2.39 -22.71 4.16
CA GLN A 484 1.93 -23.88 4.94
C GLN A 484 1.03 -23.46 6.10
#